data_AF-A0AA43JC78-F1
#
_entry.id   AF-A0AA43JC78-F1
#
_cell.length_a   1.000
_cell.length_b   1.000
_cell.length_c   1.000
_cell.angle_alpha   90.00
_cell.angle_beta   90.00
_cell.angle_gamma   90.00
#
_symmetry.space_group_name_H-M   'P 1'
#
loop_
_entity.id
_entity.type
_entity.pdbx_description
1 polymer ?
#
loop_
_entity_poly.entity_id
_entity_poly.type
_entity_poly.pdbx_seq_one_letter_code
_entity_poly.pdbx_strand_id
1 'polypeptide(L)'
;MFKIKCALLIAVMTCSANTAVLSTAFAGEDSALENGMEIASCAIAVNKCREATKDAADKDVIGACKALRQCKKECRQEKRDCKKEARGEKKDCKEECRDKFGTGKDYRDCADNCRDDKKDAKSECKEEKEVCKDSCIGTYKTPECEAARKVMLPTIGACAQALFCTGKLIGEAAN
;
A
#
# COMPACT_ATOMS: atom_id res chain seq x y z
N MET A 1 8.22 1.47 -2.51
CA MET A 1 7.61 1.71 -3.84
C MET A 1 7.99 0.67 -4.89
N PHE A 2 9.01 -0.16 -4.66
CA PHE A 2 9.33 -1.29 -5.54
C PHE A 2 8.37 -2.49 -5.40
N LYS A 3 7.82 -2.76 -4.21
CA LYS A 3 7.01 -3.97 -3.96
C LYS A 3 5.70 -4.07 -4.76
N ILE A 4 4.99 -2.96 -5.01
CA ILE A 4 3.73 -2.98 -5.77
C ILE A 4 4.00 -3.00 -7.28
N LYS A 5 5.05 -2.31 -7.74
CA LYS A 5 5.52 -2.39 -9.13
C LYS A 5 5.96 -3.81 -9.46
N CYS A 6 6.72 -4.45 -8.57
CA CYS A 6 7.07 -5.86 -8.67
C CYS A 6 5.83 -6.75 -8.58
N ALA A 7 4.90 -6.57 -7.64
CA ALA A 7 3.73 -7.45 -7.53
C ALA A 7 2.81 -7.40 -8.76
N LEU A 8 2.63 -6.24 -9.38
CA LEU A 8 1.78 -6.10 -10.57
C LEU A 8 2.49 -6.60 -11.84
N LEU A 9 3.80 -6.33 -12.00
CA LEU A 9 4.61 -6.90 -13.08
C LEU A 9 4.82 -8.42 -12.93
N ILE A 10 5.01 -8.90 -11.70
CA ILE A 10 5.11 -10.33 -11.38
C ILE A 10 3.76 -10.98 -11.64
N ALA A 11 2.63 -10.39 -11.24
CA ALA A 11 1.31 -10.94 -11.54
C ALA A 11 1.04 -11.01 -13.07
N VAL A 12 1.45 -9.98 -13.83
CA VAL A 12 1.32 -9.98 -15.30
C VAL A 12 2.27 -11.01 -15.96
N MET A 13 3.49 -11.17 -15.44
CA MET A 13 4.45 -12.17 -15.93
C MET A 13 4.09 -13.61 -15.51
N THR A 14 3.57 -13.83 -14.30
CA THR A 14 3.14 -15.17 -13.84
C THR A 14 1.82 -15.57 -14.49
N CYS A 15 0.90 -14.64 -14.78
CA CYS A 15 -0.31 -14.96 -15.54
C CYS A 15 -0.02 -15.36 -16.99
N SER A 16 0.99 -14.76 -17.64
CA SER A 16 1.39 -15.11 -19.02
C SER A 16 2.21 -16.41 -19.09
N ALA A 17 3.03 -16.71 -18.06
CA ALA A 17 3.73 -17.99 -17.95
C ALA A 17 2.77 -19.15 -17.59
N ASN A 18 1.79 -18.92 -16.71
CA ASN A 18 0.87 -19.96 -16.27
C ASN A 18 -0.14 -20.39 -17.34
N THR A 19 -0.46 -19.52 -18.32
CA THR A 19 -1.26 -19.95 -19.50
C THR A 19 -0.55 -21.00 -20.34
N ALA A 20 0.78 -21.00 -20.40
CA ALA A 20 1.55 -22.02 -21.14
C ALA A 20 1.67 -23.35 -20.38
N VAL A 21 1.75 -23.29 -19.05
CA VAL A 21 1.84 -24.48 -18.18
C VAL A 21 0.48 -25.18 -18.08
N LEU A 22 -0.63 -24.44 -18.04
CA LEU A 22 -1.99 -25.00 -18.06
C LEU A 22 -2.29 -25.75 -19.37
N SER A 23 -1.70 -25.38 -20.52
CA SER A 23 -1.90 -26.13 -21.77
C SER A 23 -1.18 -27.48 -21.83
N THR A 24 -0.16 -27.72 -20.99
CA THR A 24 0.68 -28.94 -21.05
C THR A 24 0.39 -29.98 -19.95
N ALA A 25 -0.47 -29.68 -18.98
CA ALA A 25 -0.74 -30.56 -17.83
C ALA A 25 -1.90 -31.56 -18.05
N PHE A 26 -2.52 -31.61 -19.23
CA PHE A 26 -3.66 -32.48 -19.52
C PHE A 26 -3.25 -33.72 -20.32
N ALA A 27 -2.63 -34.68 -19.64
CA ALA A 27 -2.50 -36.06 -20.10
C ALA A 27 -2.59 -36.99 -18.88
N GLY A 28 -3.77 -37.08 -18.27
CA GLY A 28 -4.02 -37.96 -17.12
C GLY A 28 -5.48 -37.90 -16.72
N GLU A 29 -6.21 -38.97 -17.04
CA GLU A 29 -7.66 -39.13 -16.84
C GLU A 29 -8.02 -39.46 -15.37
N ASP A 30 -9.28 -39.21 -15.02
CA ASP A 30 -10.03 -39.63 -13.82
C ASP A 30 -10.17 -38.71 -12.60
N SER A 31 -9.58 -37.50 -12.59
CA SER A 31 -9.95 -36.43 -11.62
C SER A 31 -10.75 -35.27 -12.26
N ALA A 32 -11.30 -35.50 -13.44
CA ALA A 32 -11.49 -34.46 -14.45
C ALA A 32 -12.71 -33.53 -14.27
N LEU A 33 -13.71 -33.86 -13.44
CA LEU A 33 -14.95 -33.06 -13.37
C LEU A 33 -14.85 -31.91 -12.35
N GLU A 34 -14.43 -32.18 -11.11
CA GLU A 34 -14.23 -31.15 -10.08
C GLU A 34 -12.99 -30.29 -10.39
N ASN A 35 -11.88 -30.93 -10.78
CA ASN A 35 -10.71 -30.19 -11.26
C ASN A 35 -11.01 -29.44 -12.55
N GLY A 36 -11.84 -29.98 -13.46
CA GLY A 36 -12.25 -29.30 -14.68
C GLY A 36 -13.06 -28.02 -14.43
N MET A 37 -13.99 -28.05 -13.47
CA MET A 37 -14.74 -26.87 -13.05
C MET A 37 -13.87 -25.84 -12.32
N GLU A 38 -12.98 -26.28 -11.43
CA GLU A 38 -12.04 -25.39 -10.75
C GLU A 38 -11.05 -24.75 -11.74
N ILE A 39 -10.51 -25.51 -12.69
CA ILE A 39 -9.62 -25.03 -13.75
C ILE A 39 -10.34 -24.05 -14.67
N ALA A 40 -11.58 -24.33 -15.08
CA ALA A 40 -12.38 -23.41 -15.87
C ALA A 40 -12.64 -22.10 -15.11
N SER A 41 -12.93 -22.18 -13.82
CA SER A 41 -13.10 -20.99 -12.96
C SER A 41 -11.81 -20.19 -12.82
N CYS A 42 -10.66 -20.87 -12.73
CA CYS A 42 -9.33 -20.25 -12.68
C CYS A 42 -9.00 -19.55 -14.00
N ALA A 43 -9.28 -20.19 -15.14
CA ALA A 43 -9.08 -19.60 -16.47
C ALA A 43 -9.95 -18.34 -16.65
N ILE A 44 -11.19 -18.35 -16.16
CA ILE A 44 -12.06 -17.17 -16.14
C ILE A 44 -11.47 -16.06 -15.27
N ALA A 45 -10.94 -16.38 -14.08
CA ALA A 45 -10.32 -15.39 -13.19
C ALA A 45 -9.05 -14.77 -13.80
N VAL A 46 -8.22 -15.58 -14.45
CA VAL A 46 -7.01 -15.12 -15.17
C VAL A 46 -7.38 -14.22 -16.35
N ASN A 47 -8.37 -14.60 -17.17
CA ASN A 47 -8.84 -13.77 -18.27
C ASN A 47 -9.44 -12.45 -17.78
N LYS A 48 -10.25 -12.45 -16.71
CA LYS A 48 -10.76 -11.23 -16.08
C LYS A 48 -9.64 -10.32 -15.58
N CYS A 49 -8.58 -10.88 -14.97
CA CYS A 49 -7.41 -10.10 -14.57
C CYS A 49 -6.69 -9.49 -15.78
N ARG A 50 -6.53 -10.26 -16.87
CA ARG A 50 -5.89 -9.80 -18.12
C ARG A 50 -6.66 -8.66 -18.79
N GLU A 51 -7.98 -8.78 -18.89
CA GLU A 51 -8.83 -7.72 -19.45
C GLU A 51 -8.78 -6.48 -18.57
N ALA A 52 -8.94 -6.64 -17.26
CA ALA A 52 -8.90 -5.53 -16.31
C ALA A 52 -7.53 -4.84 -16.24
N THR A 53 -6.43 -5.54 -16.55
CA THR A 53 -5.09 -4.94 -16.65
C THR A 53 -4.87 -4.22 -17.96
N LYS A 54 -5.44 -4.72 -19.07
CA LYS A 54 -5.44 -4.02 -20.37
C LYS A 54 -6.21 -2.70 -20.27
N ASP A 55 -7.41 -2.74 -19.69
CA ASP A 55 -8.23 -1.53 -19.47
C ASP A 55 -7.56 -0.51 -18.55
N ALA A 56 -6.76 -0.97 -17.59
CA ALA A 56 -5.99 -0.10 -16.69
C ALA A 56 -4.75 0.50 -17.37
N ALA A 57 -4.12 -0.24 -18.30
CA ALA A 57 -2.98 0.23 -19.09
C ALA A 57 -3.41 1.31 -20.09
N ASP A 58 -4.55 1.11 -20.75
CA ASP A 58 -5.09 2.05 -21.75
C ASP A 58 -5.50 3.41 -21.16
N LYS A 59 -5.73 3.48 -19.84
CA LYS A 59 -6.22 4.70 -19.15
C LYS A 59 -5.13 5.53 -18.46
N ASP A 60 -3.85 5.23 -18.65
CA ASP A 60 -2.70 5.82 -17.91
C ASP A 60 -3.05 6.22 -16.46
N VAL A 61 -3.66 5.26 -15.75
CA VAL A 61 -4.15 5.47 -14.38
C VAL A 61 -3.03 5.92 -13.44
N ILE A 62 -1.81 5.51 -13.76
CA ILE A 62 -0.61 5.81 -13.00
C ILE A 62 -0.18 7.27 -13.20
N GLY A 63 -0.22 7.77 -14.43
CA GLY A 63 0.00 9.19 -14.75
C GLY A 63 -1.07 10.09 -14.17
N ALA A 64 -2.35 9.75 -14.36
CA ALA A 64 -3.50 10.56 -13.93
C ALA A 64 -3.50 10.86 -12.42
N CYS A 65 -3.06 9.90 -11.58
CA CYS A 65 -2.99 10.07 -10.13
C CYS A 65 -1.59 10.39 -9.59
N LYS A 66 -0.59 10.66 -10.45
CA LYS A 66 0.82 10.83 -10.04
C LYS A 66 0.99 11.99 -9.06
N ALA A 67 0.42 13.16 -9.38
CA ALA A 67 0.51 14.36 -8.54
C ALA A 67 -0.12 14.15 -7.16
N LEU A 68 -1.34 13.58 -7.11
CA LEU A 68 -2.02 13.25 -5.85
C LEU A 68 -1.22 12.28 -4.98
N ARG A 69 -0.56 11.28 -5.60
CA ARG A 69 0.29 10.32 -4.88
C ARG A 69 1.55 10.97 -4.34
N GLN A 70 2.15 11.87 -5.12
CA GLN A 70 3.35 12.60 -4.75
C GLN A 70 3.07 13.56 -3.57
N CYS A 71 2.01 14.37 -3.66
CA CYS A 71 1.56 15.25 -2.58
C CYS A 71 1.31 14.46 -1.28
N LYS A 72 0.58 13.33 -1.36
CA LYS A 72 0.37 12.46 -0.19
C LYS A 72 1.65 11.83 0.38
N LYS A 73 2.70 11.70 -0.43
CA LYS A 73 4.02 11.22 0.01
C LYS A 73 4.76 12.32 0.76
N GLU A 74 4.69 13.55 0.28
CA GLU A 74 5.27 14.74 0.92
C GLU A 74 4.63 14.98 2.29
N CYS A 75 3.30 15.01 2.41
CA CYS A 75 2.63 15.10 3.72
C CYS A 75 3.02 13.98 4.70
N ARG A 76 3.34 12.78 4.20
CA ARG A 76 3.82 11.68 5.04
C ARG A 76 5.26 11.89 5.49
N GLN A 77 6.07 12.53 4.67
CA GLN A 77 7.46 12.85 4.96
C GLN A 77 7.50 13.99 5.99
N GLU A 78 6.78 15.09 5.77
CA GLU A 78 6.65 16.20 6.72
C GLU A 78 6.22 15.72 8.11
N LYS A 79 5.19 14.85 8.20
CA LYS A 79 4.81 14.25 9.48
C LYS A 79 5.94 13.48 10.16
N ARG A 80 6.77 12.76 9.38
CA ARG A 80 7.90 12.01 9.95
C ARG A 80 8.93 12.97 10.51
N ASP A 81 9.18 14.06 9.80
CA ASP A 81 10.16 15.08 10.16
C ASP A 81 9.68 15.86 11.40
N CYS A 82 8.44 16.33 11.43
CA CYS A 82 7.81 16.95 12.61
C CYS A 82 7.87 16.02 13.85
N LYS A 83 7.59 14.72 13.68
CA LYS A 83 7.72 13.74 14.77
C LYS A 83 9.16 13.50 15.23
N LYS A 84 10.14 13.77 14.37
CA LYS A 84 11.57 13.66 14.68
C LYS A 84 12.02 14.90 15.44
N GLU A 85 11.59 16.07 15.00
CA GLU A 85 11.80 17.37 15.65
C GLU A 85 11.24 17.38 17.08
N ALA A 86 9.96 17.02 17.29
CA ALA A 86 9.38 16.91 18.62
C ALA A 86 10.13 15.95 19.57
N ARG A 87 10.85 14.94 19.03
CA ARG A 87 11.72 14.08 19.85
C ARG A 87 13.04 14.75 20.19
N GLY A 88 13.58 15.54 19.27
CA GLY A 88 14.76 16.39 19.46
C GLY A 88 14.49 17.45 20.52
N GLU A 89 13.42 18.23 20.36
CA GLU A 89 13.01 19.25 21.33
C GLU A 89 12.84 18.68 22.74
N LYS A 90 12.22 17.50 22.88
CA LYS A 90 12.15 16.83 24.20
C LYS A 90 13.54 16.52 24.76
N LYS A 91 14.47 16.08 23.92
CA LYS A 91 15.83 15.74 24.36
C LYS A 91 16.51 17.01 24.87
N ASP A 92 16.42 18.08 24.10
CA ASP A 92 17.04 19.38 24.40
C ASP A 92 16.39 19.99 25.67
N CYS A 93 15.06 19.97 25.77
CA CYS A 93 14.31 20.38 26.97
C CYS A 93 14.72 19.59 28.22
N LYS A 94 14.94 18.27 28.10
CA LYS A 94 15.42 17.45 29.23
C LYS A 94 16.86 17.77 29.63
N GLU A 95 17.72 18.09 28.68
CA GLU A 95 19.09 18.54 28.94
C GLU A 95 19.05 19.88 29.69
N GLU A 96 18.25 20.84 29.23
CA GLU A 96 18.03 22.10 29.94
C GLU A 96 17.47 21.90 31.36
N CYS A 97 16.49 21.02 31.55
CA CYS A 97 15.96 20.70 32.88
C CYS A 97 17.04 20.12 33.79
N ARG A 98 17.93 19.26 33.25
CA ARG A 98 19.05 18.71 34.00
C ARG A 98 20.06 19.79 34.35
N ASP A 99 20.36 20.70 33.43
CA ASP A 99 21.34 21.76 33.68
C ASP A 99 20.83 22.79 34.71
N LYS A 100 19.52 23.09 34.68
CA LYS A 100 18.87 24.05 35.59
C LYS A 100 18.63 23.47 37.00
N PHE A 101 18.11 22.25 37.08
CA PHE A 101 17.63 21.67 38.35
C PHE A 101 18.48 20.48 38.83
N GLY A 102 19.43 19.99 38.03
CA GLY A 102 20.25 18.83 38.35
C GLY A 102 19.42 17.55 38.47
N THR A 103 19.14 17.18 39.71
CA THR A 103 18.35 16.00 40.08
C THR A 103 17.41 16.36 41.22
N GLY A 104 16.26 15.69 41.31
CA GLY A 104 15.31 15.90 42.39
C GLY A 104 13.89 16.03 41.88
N LYS A 105 13.01 16.60 42.70
CA LYS A 105 11.60 16.80 42.36
C LYS A 105 11.43 17.78 41.20
N ASP A 106 12.09 18.93 41.25
CA ASP A 106 11.96 19.98 40.23
C ASP A 106 12.44 19.50 38.85
N TYR A 107 13.51 18.71 38.80
CA TYR A 107 13.93 18.04 37.57
C TYR A 107 12.88 17.06 37.03
N ARG A 108 12.23 16.28 37.91
CA ARG A 108 11.18 15.33 37.50
C ARG A 108 9.98 16.07 36.93
N ASP A 109 9.52 17.11 37.63
CA ASP A 109 8.39 17.94 37.21
C ASP A 109 8.69 18.61 35.85
N CYS A 110 9.88 19.20 35.70
CA CYS A 110 10.34 19.77 34.42
C CYS A 110 10.43 18.71 33.30
N ALA A 111 10.98 17.54 33.58
CA ALA A 111 11.13 16.46 32.59
C ALA A 111 9.79 15.82 32.17
N ASP A 112 8.78 15.89 33.03
CA ASP A 112 7.41 15.49 32.72
C ASP A 112 6.70 16.54 31.86
N ASN A 113 6.91 17.84 32.12
CA ASN A 113 6.45 18.90 31.21
C ASN A 113 7.03 18.71 29.79
N CYS A 114 8.34 18.53 29.65
CA CYS A 114 8.97 18.22 28.35
C CYS A 114 8.41 16.95 27.69
N ARG A 115 7.87 16.01 28.48
CA ARG A 115 7.24 14.79 27.93
C ARG A 115 5.87 15.11 27.36
N ASP A 116 5.11 15.95 28.04
CA ASP A 116 3.76 16.36 27.65
C ASP A 116 3.81 17.29 26.44
N ASP A 117 4.72 18.28 26.41
CA ASP A 117 4.94 19.14 25.23
C ASP A 117 5.20 18.31 23.96
N LYS A 118 6.05 17.28 24.05
CA LYS A 118 6.26 16.35 22.92
C LYS A 118 5.00 15.57 22.55
N LYS A 119 4.16 15.18 23.51
CA LYS A 119 2.90 14.47 23.18
C LYS A 119 2.00 15.40 22.37
N ASP A 120 1.91 16.66 22.79
CA ASP A 120 1.07 17.68 22.17
C ASP A 120 1.59 18.00 20.76
N ALA A 121 2.89 18.30 20.61
CA ALA A 121 3.53 18.48 19.31
C ALA A 121 3.30 17.27 18.38
N LYS A 122 3.34 16.03 18.90
CA LYS A 122 3.03 14.83 18.10
C LYS A 122 1.56 14.72 17.69
N SER A 123 0.64 15.26 18.50
CA SER A 123 -0.78 15.37 18.16
C SER A 123 -0.96 16.38 17.05
N GLU A 124 -0.34 17.55 17.15
CA GLU A 124 -0.34 18.60 16.12
C GLU A 124 0.23 18.06 14.80
N CYS A 125 1.40 17.40 14.80
CA CYS A 125 1.94 16.74 13.59
C CYS A 125 0.98 15.70 12.97
N LYS A 126 0.04 15.13 13.76
CA LYS A 126 -0.97 14.21 13.24
C LYS A 126 -2.10 14.98 12.56
N GLU A 127 -2.57 16.06 13.16
CA GLU A 127 -3.63 16.93 12.66
C GLU A 127 -3.19 17.63 11.37
N GLU A 128 -2.01 18.25 11.35
CA GLU A 128 -1.44 18.88 10.16
C GLU A 128 -1.34 17.93 8.98
N LYS A 129 -1.00 16.65 9.22
CA LYS A 129 -1.00 15.65 8.15
C LYS A 129 -2.39 15.42 7.57
N GLU A 130 -3.43 15.38 8.39
CA GLU A 130 -4.79 15.18 7.89
C GLU A 130 -5.23 16.41 7.09
N VAL A 131 -4.92 17.62 7.56
CA VAL A 131 -5.12 18.86 6.79
C VAL A 131 -4.36 18.83 5.46
N CYS A 132 -3.08 18.44 5.47
CA CYS A 132 -2.24 18.34 4.27
C CYS A 132 -2.80 17.30 3.28
N LYS A 133 -3.27 16.15 3.77
CA LYS A 133 -3.93 15.14 2.92
C LYS A 133 -5.21 15.67 2.30
N ASP A 134 -6.02 16.40 3.06
CA ASP A 134 -7.29 16.95 2.60
C ASP A 134 -7.04 18.04 1.56
N SER A 135 -6.02 18.88 1.77
CA SER A 135 -5.52 19.82 0.77
C SER A 135 -5.05 19.10 -0.50
N CYS A 136 -4.22 18.06 -0.39
CA CYS A 136 -3.81 17.26 -1.55
C CYS A 136 -5.01 16.68 -2.33
N ILE A 137 -6.07 16.26 -1.62
CA ILE A 137 -7.29 15.76 -2.25
C ILE A 137 -8.03 16.92 -2.92
N GLY A 138 -8.20 18.06 -2.27
CA GLY A 138 -8.85 19.23 -2.86
C GLY A 138 -8.15 19.72 -4.13
N THR A 139 -6.82 19.74 -4.14
CA THR A 139 -6.03 20.28 -5.25
C THR A 139 -5.79 19.28 -6.38
N TYR A 140 -5.52 18.01 -6.07
CA TYR A 140 -5.03 17.05 -7.07
C TYR A 140 -6.00 15.91 -7.38
N LYS A 141 -7.22 15.92 -6.81
CA LYS A 141 -8.27 14.96 -7.17
C LYS A 141 -8.93 15.40 -8.48
N THR A 142 -8.29 15.07 -9.59
CA THR A 142 -8.86 15.26 -10.92
C THR A 142 -9.93 14.20 -11.21
N PRO A 143 -10.94 14.50 -12.05
CA PRO A 143 -11.93 13.52 -12.50
C PRO A 143 -11.27 12.34 -13.22
N GLU A 144 -10.16 12.57 -13.91
CA GLU A 144 -9.33 11.53 -14.54
C GLU A 144 -8.74 10.58 -13.50
N CYS A 145 -8.16 11.10 -12.41
CA CYS A 145 -7.66 10.26 -11.33
C CYS A 145 -8.79 9.48 -10.62
N GLU A 146 -9.98 10.06 -10.49
CA GLU A 146 -11.13 9.37 -9.91
C GLU A 146 -11.64 8.25 -10.82
N ALA A 147 -11.79 8.51 -12.12
CA ALA A 147 -12.18 7.50 -13.11
C ALA A 147 -11.16 6.36 -13.17
N ALA A 148 -9.87 6.72 -13.16
CA ALA A 148 -8.76 5.78 -13.11
C ALA A 148 -8.77 4.91 -11.83
N ARG A 149 -9.08 5.49 -10.67
CA ARG A 149 -9.23 4.75 -9.40
C ARG A 149 -10.40 3.76 -9.42
N LYS A 150 -11.53 4.14 -10.02
CA LYS A 150 -12.71 3.26 -10.15
C LYS A 150 -12.41 2.02 -11.00
N VAL A 151 -11.49 2.12 -11.96
CA VAL A 151 -11.02 0.97 -12.75
C VAL A 151 -10.03 0.11 -11.97
N MET A 152 -9.13 0.70 -11.17
CA MET A 152 -8.10 -0.07 -10.45
C MET A 152 -8.60 -1.00 -9.34
N LEU A 153 -9.66 -0.61 -8.62
CA LEU A 153 -10.22 -1.44 -7.54
C LEU A 153 -10.69 -2.83 -8.03
N PRO A 154 -11.53 -2.94 -9.08
CA PRO A 154 -11.91 -4.23 -9.63
C PRO A 154 -10.74 -4.97 -10.30
N THR A 155 -9.79 -4.27 -10.93
CA THR A 155 -8.56 -4.90 -11.48
C THR A 155 -7.74 -5.59 -10.39
N ILE A 156 -7.53 -4.95 -9.23
CA ILE A 156 -6.80 -5.55 -8.11
C ILE A 156 -7.56 -6.77 -7.57
N GLY A 157 -8.88 -6.68 -7.44
CA GLY A 157 -9.72 -7.80 -7.00
C GLY A 157 -9.65 -9.00 -7.94
N ALA A 158 -9.82 -8.77 -9.25
CA ALA A 158 -9.75 -9.81 -10.26
C ALA A 158 -8.37 -10.49 -10.31
N CYS A 159 -7.30 -9.71 -10.18
CA CYS A 159 -5.94 -10.26 -10.18
C CYS A 159 -5.55 -10.96 -8.87
N ALA A 160 -6.08 -10.53 -7.73
CA ALA A 160 -5.90 -11.25 -6.47
C ALA A 160 -6.58 -12.63 -6.51
N GLN A 161 -7.79 -12.70 -7.08
CA GLN A 161 -8.51 -13.95 -7.28
C GLN A 161 -7.76 -14.89 -8.25
N ALA A 162 -7.23 -14.35 -9.35
CA ALA A 162 -6.40 -15.11 -10.28
C ALA A 162 -5.14 -15.70 -9.60
N LEU A 163 -4.44 -14.91 -8.78
CA LEU A 163 -3.27 -15.38 -8.04
C LEU A 163 -3.62 -16.49 -7.03
N PHE A 164 -4.73 -16.33 -6.30
CA PHE A 164 -5.21 -17.34 -5.36
C PHE A 164 -5.55 -18.66 -6.06
N CYS A 165 -6.27 -18.59 -7.19
CA CYS A 165 -6.57 -19.71 -8.07
C CYS A 165 -5.32 -20.43 -8.57
N THR A 166 -4.33 -19.70 -9.08
CA THR A 166 -3.07 -20.31 -9.55
C THR A 166 -2.23 -20.89 -8.41
N GLY A 167 -2.24 -20.27 -7.23
CA GLY A 167 -1.52 -20.77 -6.07
C GLY A 167 -2.12 -22.08 -5.53
N LYS A 168 -3.45 -22.23 -5.57
CA LYS A 168 -4.15 -23.46 -5.16
C LYS A 168 -3.78 -24.63 -6.07
N LEU A 169 -3.88 -24.44 -7.40
CA LEU A 169 -3.55 -25.47 -8.40
C LEU A 169 -2.08 -25.92 -8.35
N ILE A 170 -1.14 -25.00 -8.11
CA ILE A 170 0.28 -25.33 -7.96
C ILE A 170 0.55 -26.09 -6.65
N GLY A 171 -0.16 -25.74 -5.56
CA GLY A 171 -0.03 -26.42 -4.27
C GLY A 171 -0.60 -27.84 -4.27
N GLU A 172 -1.62 -28.11 -5.07
CA GLU A 172 -2.20 -29.45 -5.25
C GLU A 172 -1.34 -30.35 -6.16
N ALA A 173 -0.60 -29.78 -7.12
CA ALA A 173 0.32 -30.53 -7.98
C ALA A 173 1.69 -30.85 -7.33
N ALA A 174 1.98 -30.30 -6.14
CA ALA A 174 3.25 -30.45 -5.42
C ALA A 174 3.19 -31.43 -4.24
N ASN A 175 2.04 -32.05 -3.98
CA ASN A 175 1.85 -33.17 -3.04
C ASN A 175 1.53 -34.45 -3.82
#